data_AF-A0AAD7JZ82-F1
#
_entry.id   AF-A0AAD7JZ82-F1
#
_cell.length_a   1.000
_cell.length_b   1.000
_cell.length_c   1.000
_cell.angle_alpha   90.00
_cell.angle_beta   90.00
_cell.angle_gamma   90.00
#
_symmetry.space_group_name_H-M   'P 1'
#
loop_
_entity.id
_entity.type
_entity.pdbx_description
1 polymer ?
#
loop_
_entity_poly.entity_id
_entity_poly.type
_entity_poly.pdbx_seq_one_letter_code
_entity_poly.pdbx_strand_id
1 'polypeptide(L)'
;MSDDASFYNDWEGKDWWPIDADDGSEVQPHDLELWVYCREHGAPPAPSQEMSEDEIKACECIVCADTLFMPVVTLCMHVFCYSCLRDWFTVGGQVCPICRQQVDETPIRDNALEMSIADAIDSGAVQKSDKQPGANVAAADQLYDWEAFYFAGET
;
A
#
# COMPACT_ATOMS: atom_id res chain seq x y z
N MET A 1 11.46 -18.26 45.53
CA MET A 1 11.13 -19.22 44.45
C MET A 1 9.71 -19.67 44.71
N SER A 2 8.68 -19.20 44.04
CA SER A 2 8.54 -18.23 42.97
C SER A 2 7.09 -17.75 43.04
N ASP A 3 6.90 -16.49 42.71
CA ASP A 3 5.60 -15.82 42.60
C ASP A 3 4.79 -16.35 41.40
N ASP A 4 3.49 -16.06 41.45
CA ASP A 4 2.59 -15.66 40.34
C ASP A 4 1.21 -16.31 40.52
N ALA A 5 0.36 -15.70 41.32
CA ALA A 5 -0.50 -14.60 40.87
C ALA A 5 -1.38 -15.05 39.68
N SER A 6 -2.48 -15.70 40.08
CA SER A 6 -3.80 -15.44 39.54
C SER A 6 -3.92 -14.08 38.83
N PHE A 7 -3.86 -14.11 37.51
CA PHE A 7 -4.43 -13.09 36.64
C PHE A 7 -5.32 -13.78 35.62
N TYR A 8 -6.37 -14.42 36.12
CA TYR A 8 -7.45 -14.86 35.26
C TYR A 8 -8.35 -13.65 34.95
N ASN A 9 -8.63 -13.51 33.66
CA ASN A 9 -9.67 -12.72 33.01
C ASN A 9 -9.36 -11.23 32.79
N ASP A 10 -9.14 -10.86 31.52
CA ASP A 10 -10.08 -10.01 30.78
C ASP A 10 -9.67 -9.91 29.30
N TRP A 11 -10.27 -10.73 28.44
CA TRP A 11 -10.75 -10.22 27.15
C TRP A 11 -11.91 -11.12 26.70
N GLU A 12 -13.10 -10.67 27.06
CA GLU A 12 -14.34 -11.17 26.49
C GLU A 12 -14.36 -10.97 24.96
N GLY A 13 -14.62 -12.04 24.23
CA GLY A 13 -15.67 -11.97 23.21
C GLY A 13 -15.24 -11.76 21.76
N LYS A 14 -15.53 -12.83 21.01
CA LYS A 14 -16.25 -12.87 19.72
C LYS A 14 -15.42 -12.93 18.43
N ASP A 15 -15.92 -13.82 17.59
CA ASP A 15 -15.75 -13.94 16.14
C ASP A 15 -14.50 -14.63 15.60
N TRP A 16 -14.35 -15.91 15.95
CA TRP A 16 -13.74 -16.91 15.04
C TRP A 16 -14.64 -18.14 14.86
N TRP A 17 -15.96 -17.97 15.00
CA TRP A 17 -16.91 -18.94 14.48
C TRP A 17 -17.13 -18.66 12.99
N PRO A 18 -17.09 -19.65 12.08
CA PRO A 18 -17.57 -19.45 10.72
C PRO A 18 -19.05 -19.08 10.79
N ILE A 19 -19.34 -17.83 10.43
CA ILE A 19 -20.71 -17.35 10.19
C ILE A 19 -21.29 -18.27 9.11
N ASP A 20 -22.38 -18.97 9.48
CA ASP A 20 -23.23 -19.83 8.65
C ASP A 20 -22.71 -21.24 8.25
N ALA A 21 -22.54 -22.13 9.22
CA ALA A 21 -22.60 -23.59 8.99
C ALA A 21 -23.77 -24.22 9.78
N ASP A 22 -24.99 -23.74 9.52
CA ASP A 22 -26.26 -24.39 9.90
C ASP A 22 -26.85 -25.21 8.71
N ASP A 23 -25.96 -25.60 7.80
CA ASP A 23 -26.15 -26.62 6.79
C ASP A 23 -25.62 -27.91 7.42
N GLY A 24 -26.51 -28.85 7.72
CA GLY A 24 -26.16 -30.14 8.33
C GLY A 24 -25.36 -31.06 7.40
N SER A 25 -24.27 -30.59 6.79
CA SER A 25 -23.31 -31.42 6.09
C SER A 25 -22.42 -32.13 7.10
N GLU A 26 -22.62 -33.44 7.18
CA GLU A 26 -21.78 -34.40 7.88
C GLU A 26 -20.31 -34.24 7.43
N VAL A 27 -19.51 -33.58 8.26
CA VAL A 27 -18.06 -33.44 8.08
C VAL A 27 -17.43 -34.81 7.90
N GLN A 28 -16.82 -35.01 6.73
CA GLN A 28 -16.29 -36.30 6.33
C GLN A 28 -15.03 -36.65 7.15
N PRO A 29 -14.81 -37.93 7.49
CA PRO A 29 -13.72 -38.37 8.37
C PRO A 29 -12.29 -38.11 7.84
N HIS A 30 -12.13 -37.56 6.63
CA HIS A 30 -10.85 -37.07 6.11
C HIS A 30 -10.41 -35.72 6.74
N ASP A 31 -11.31 -34.97 7.37
CA ASP A 31 -10.99 -33.69 8.05
C ASP A 31 -10.43 -33.88 9.49
N LEU A 32 -10.38 -35.11 9.99
CA LEU A 32 -9.83 -35.41 11.32
C LEU A 32 -8.30 -35.27 11.38
N GLU A 33 -7.59 -35.45 10.26
CA GLU A 33 -6.13 -35.24 10.19
C GLU A 33 -5.76 -33.75 10.31
N LEU A 34 -6.60 -32.87 9.77
CA LEU A 34 -6.44 -31.41 9.89
C LEU A 34 -6.72 -30.91 11.32
N TRP A 35 -7.66 -31.53 12.03
CA TRP A 35 -8.00 -31.15 13.40
C TRP A 35 -6.92 -31.55 14.42
N VAL A 36 -6.27 -32.71 14.24
CA VAL A 36 -5.14 -33.14 15.06
C VAL A 36 -3.90 -32.29 14.78
N TYR A 37 -3.64 -31.98 13.50
CA TYR A 37 -2.53 -31.11 13.10
C TYR A 37 -2.65 -29.70 13.70
N CYS A 38 -3.81 -29.05 13.60
CA CYS A 38 -4.03 -27.72 14.18
C CYS A 38 -3.94 -27.69 15.71
N ARG A 39 -4.30 -28.79 16.39
CA ARG A 39 -4.20 -28.91 17.85
C ARG A 39 -2.74 -29.03 18.31
N GLU A 40 -1.92 -29.77 17.58
CA GLU A 40 -0.52 -30.05 17.95
C GLU A 40 0.44 -28.96 17.47
N HIS A 41 0.13 -28.27 16.36
CA HIS A 41 0.99 -27.28 15.71
C HIS A 41 0.47 -25.84 15.75
N GLY A 42 -0.72 -25.60 16.32
CA GLY A 42 -1.45 -24.33 16.20
C GLY A 42 -2.18 -24.24 14.86
N ALA A 43 -3.13 -23.29 14.74
CA ALA A 43 -3.73 -22.99 13.44
C ALA A 43 -2.61 -22.74 12.42
N PRO A 44 -2.65 -23.28 11.19
CA PRO A 44 -1.78 -22.81 10.14
C PRO A 44 -1.96 -21.29 10.09
N PRO A 45 -0.88 -20.51 9.91
CA PRO A 45 -1.05 -19.08 9.72
C PRO A 45 -2.12 -18.92 8.63
N ALA A 46 -3.13 -18.09 8.90
CA ALA A 46 -4.10 -17.67 7.88
C ALA A 46 -3.28 -17.41 6.61
N PRO A 47 -3.72 -17.87 5.41
CA PRO A 47 -2.92 -17.71 4.19
C PRO A 47 -2.45 -16.28 4.19
N SER A 48 -1.14 -16.09 4.39
CA SER A 48 -0.51 -14.79 4.30
C SER A 48 -0.97 -14.30 2.94
N GLN A 49 -1.83 -13.29 2.89
CA GLN A 49 -2.21 -12.72 1.61
C GLN A 49 -0.94 -12.04 1.10
N GLU A 50 -0.09 -12.83 0.46
CA GLU A 50 1.10 -12.35 -0.23
C GLU A 50 0.57 -11.39 -1.30
N MET A 51 1.05 -10.15 -1.29
CA MET A 51 0.68 -9.19 -2.32
C MET A 51 0.99 -9.79 -3.69
N SER A 52 0.05 -9.68 -4.61
CA SER A 52 0.26 -10.12 -5.98
C SER A 52 1.37 -9.31 -6.66
N GLU A 53 2.03 -9.90 -7.65
CA GLU A 53 3.06 -9.19 -8.43
C GLU A 53 2.53 -7.89 -9.07
N ASP A 54 1.25 -7.85 -9.42
CA ASP A 54 0.63 -6.68 -10.03
C ASP A 54 0.40 -5.55 -9.01
N GLU A 55 0.07 -5.88 -7.75
CA GLU A 55 -0.04 -4.91 -6.66
C GLU A 55 1.34 -4.34 -6.27
N ILE A 56 2.38 -5.17 -6.30
CA ILE A 56 3.77 -4.74 -6.11
C ILE A 56 4.17 -3.76 -7.20
N LYS A 57 3.92 -4.08 -8.48
CA LYS A 57 4.21 -3.19 -9.61
C LYS A 57 3.40 -1.89 -9.56
N ALA A 58 2.19 -1.90 -9.02
CA ALA A 58 1.40 -0.69 -8.83
C ALA A 58 2.05 0.28 -7.83
N CYS A 59 2.95 -0.20 -6.97
CA CYS A 59 3.73 0.62 -6.04
C CYS A 59 5.01 1.20 -6.66
N GLU A 60 5.34 0.88 -7.92
CA GLU A 60 6.57 1.31 -8.59
C GLU A 60 6.33 2.46 -9.56
N CYS A 61 7.23 3.46 -9.55
CA CYS A 61 7.22 4.55 -10.50
C CYS A 61 7.96 4.16 -11.78
N ILE A 62 7.30 4.25 -12.94
CA ILE A 62 7.93 3.94 -14.23
C ILE A 62 9.08 4.88 -14.63
N VAL A 63 9.15 6.10 -14.07
CA VAL A 63 10.17 7.09 -14.42
C VAL A 63 11.49 6.79 -13.71
N CYS A 64 11.45 6.51 -12.40
CA CYS A 64 12.66 6.20 -11.62
C CYS A 64 12.90 4.70 -11.40
N ALA A 65 11.94 3.85 -11.81
CA ALA A 65 11.95 2.39 -11.62
C ALA A 65 12.21 2.01 -10.15
N ASP A 66 11.50 2.67 -9.25
CA ASP A 66 11.67 2.56 -7.80
C ASP A 66 10.32 2.81 -7.12
N THR A 67 10.22 2.49 -5.83
CA THR A 67 9.01 2.66 -5.04
C THR A 67 8.50 4.10 -5.12
N LEU A 68 7.19 4.26 -5.29
CA LEU A 68 6.54 5.55 -5.40
C LEU A 68 6.76 6.42 -4.16
N PHE A 69 7.12 7.70 -4.39
CA PHE A 69 7.22 8.73 -3.37
C PHE A 69 6.21 9.83 -3.62
N MET A 70 5.34 10.10 -2.65
CA MET A 70 4.30 11.11 -2.80
C MET A 70 3.58 10.93 -4.16
N PRO A 71 2.95 9.76 -4.37
CA PRO A 71 2.34 9.39 -5.63
C PRO A 71 1.30 10.42 -6.05
N VAL A 72 1.40 10.84 -7.30
CA VAL A 72 0.41 11.69 -7.94
C VAL A 72 -0.22 10.97 -9.12
N VAL A 73 -1.53 11.14 -9.24
CA VAL A 73 -2.37 10.59 -10.30
C VAL A 73 -2.71 11.71 -11.27
N THR A 74 -2.44 11.45 -12.54
CA THR A 74 -2.88 12.31 -13.66
C THR A 74 -4.32 11.97 -14.05
N LEU A 75 -5.02 12.88 -14.75
CA LEU A 75 -6.39 12.60 -15.24
C LEU A 75 -6.48 11.40 -16.18
N CYS A 76 -5.38 11.09 -16.87
CA CYS A 76 -5.27 9.88 -17.69
C CYS A 76 -5.02 8.59 -16.86
N MET A 77 -5.16 8.66 -15.53
CA MET A 77 -5.06 7.56 -14.56
C MET A 77 -3.69 6.88 -14.49
N HIS A 78 -2.63 7.63 -14.76
CA HIS A 78 -1.25 7.15 -14.57
C HIS A 78 -0.61 7.79 -13.34
N VAL A 79 0.15 6.97 -12.60
CA VAL A 79 0.75 7.32 -11.32
C VAL A 79 2.26 7.48 -11.43
N PHE A 80 2.79 8.52 -10.78
CA PHE A 80 4.22 8.81 -10.75
C PHE A 80 4.62 9.39 -9.38
N CYS A 81 5.91 9.37 -9.05
CA CYS A 81 6.41 10.24 -7.99
C CYS A 81 6.21 11.70 -8.41
N TYR A 82 5.77 12.55 -7.48
CA TYR A 82 5.62 13.98 -7.75
C TYR A 82 6.86 14.63 -8.36
N SER A 83 8.05 14.36 -7.79
CA SER A 83 9.32 14.88 -8.29
C SER A 83 9.62 14.40 -9.71
N CYS A 84 9.38 13.13 -10.01
CA CYS A 84 9.62 12.55 -11.32
C CYS A 84 8.73 13.18 -12.40
N LEU A 85 7.45 13.39 -12.09
CA LEU A 85 6.52 14.02 -13.02
C LEU A 85 6.84 15.50 -13.22
N ARG A 86 7.18 16.22 -12.15
CA ARG A 86 7.59 17.63 -12.21
C ARG A 86 8.86 17.80 -13.05
N ASP A 87 9.88 16.98 -12.78
CA ASP A 87 11.15 17.06 -13.50
C ASP A 87 10.93 16.69 -14.97
N TRP A 88 10.07 15.73 -15.28
CA TRP A 88 9.66 15.40 -16.65
C TRP A 88 9.08 16.63 -17.38
N PHE A 89 8.22 17.43 -16.75
CA PHE A 89 7.65 18.61 -17.39
C PHE A 89 8.68 19.69 -17.74
N THR A 90 9.83 19.71 -17.08
CA THR A 90 10.91 20.64 -17.43
C THR A 90 11.64 20.28 -18.74
N VAL A 91 11.62 19.00 -19.15
CA VAL A 91 12.40 18.50 -20.29
C VAL A 91 11.54 17.93 -21.42
N GLY A 92 10.50 17.18 -21.07
CA GLY A 92 9.62 16.43 -21.98
C GLY A 92 8.31 17.14 -22.33
N GLY A 93 8.06 18.31 -21.73
CA GLY A 93 6.79 19.02 -21.87
C GLY A 93 5.65 18.39 -21.05
N GLN A 94 4.51 19.07 -21.00
CA GLN A 94 3.36 18.74 -20.14
C GLN A 94 2.50 17.59 -20.69
N VAL A 95 3.13 16.43 -20.87
CA VAL A 95 2.48 15.22 -21.36
C VAL A 95 2.81 14.03 -20.47
N CYS A 96 1.85 13.12 -20.33
CA CYS A 96 2.02 11.89 -19.56
C CYS A 96 3.17 11.04 -20.16
N PRO A 97 4.15 10.60 -19.34
CA PRO A 97 5.24 9.72 -19.80
C PRO A 97 4.77 8.40 -20.42
N ILE A 98 3.58 7.92 -20.04
CA ILE A 98 3.05 6.62 -20.49
C ILE A 98 2.23 6.77 -21.77
N CYS A 99 1.15 7.56 -21.73
CA CYS A 99 0.18 7.63 -22.83
C CYS A 99 0.30 8.90 -23.68
N ARG A 100 1.17 9.85 -23.31
CA ARG A 100 1.39 11.13 -23.99
C ARG A 100 0.18 12.06 -24.06
N GLN A 101 -0.88 11.78 -23.28
CA GLN A 101 -1.98 12.73 -23.10
C GLN A 101 -1.49 13.97 -22.35
N GLN A 102 -2.11 15.11 -22.64
CA GLN A 102 -1.77 16.37 -22.00
C GLN A 102 -2.08 16.31 -20.49
N VAL A 103 -1.19 16.88 -19.69
CA VAL A 103 -1.38 17.05 -18.24
C VAL A 103 -1.45 18.55 -18.00
N ASP A 104 -2.65 19.09 -18.22
CA ASP A 104 -3.02 20.48 -18.10
C ASP A 104 -3.46 20.87 -16.67
N GLU A 105 -4.03 19.92 -15.94
CA GLU A 105 -4.48 20.10 -14.57
C GLU A 105 -3.45 19.63 -13.52
N THR A 106 -3.61 20.15 -12.30
CA THR A 106 -2.86 19.75 -11.11
C THR A 106 -2.98 18.23 -10.90
N PRO A 107 -1.87 17.47 -10.91
CA PRO A 107 -1.90 16.05 -10.55
C PRO A 107 -2.42 15.89 -9.12
N ILE A 108 -3.30 14.92 -8.90
CA ILE A 108 -3.95 14.69 -7.61
C ILE A 108 -3.06 13.77 -6.77
N ARG A 109 -2.80 14.14 -5.50
CA ARG A 109 -2.15 13.22 -4.56
C ARG A 109 -3.06 12.03 -4.26
N ASP A 110 -2.51 10.83 -4.35
CA ASP A 110 -3.26 9.61 -4.02
C ASP A 110 -2.90 9.11 -2.61
N ASN A 111 -3.61 9.63 -1.62
CA ASN A 111 -3.40 9.27 -0.22
C ASN A 111 -3.71 7.79 0.06
N ALA A 112 -4.64 7.18 -0.69
CA ALA A 112 -4.99 5.77 -0.50
C ALA A 112 -3.85 4.87 -1.01
N LEU A 113 -3.24 5.24 -2.13
CA LEU A 113 -2.05 4.58 -2.64
C LEU A 113 -0.85 4.80 -1.71
N GLU A 114 -0.68 5.99 -1.11
CA GLU A 114 0.34 6.22 -0.08
C GLU A 114 0.24 5.21 1.08
N MET A 115 -0.97 4.96 1.58
CA MET A 115 -1.20 3.96 2.63
C MET A 115 -0.87 2.54 2.15
N SER A 116 -1.30 2.20 0.94
CA SER A 116 -1.05 0.87 0.37
C SER A 116 0.45 0.60 0.18
N ILE A 117 1.20 1.60 -0.25
CA ILE A 117 2.67 1.53 -0.37
C ILE A 117 3.31 1.37 1.01
N ALA A 118 2.82 2.06 2.04
CA ALA A 118 3.33 1.93 3.40
C ALA A 118 3.14 0.50 3.94
N ASP A 119 1.96 -0.09 3.74
CA ASP A 119 1.68 -1.48 4.13
C ASP A 119 2.55 -2.46 3.35
N ALA A 120 2.79 -2.21 2.05
CA ALA A 120 3.68 -3.01 1.21
C ALA A 120 5.14 -2.97 1.69
N ILE A 121 5.57 -1.82 2.23
CA ILE A 121 6.90 -1.66 2.81
C ILE A 121 6.99 -2.39 4.16
N ASP A 122 6.01 -2.24 5.03
CA ASP A 122 6.01 -2.84 6.38
C ASP A 122 5.88 -4.37 6.32
N SER A 123 5.16 -4.90 5.32
CA SER A 123 5.12 -6.34 5.02
C SER A 123 6.39 -6.85 4.33
N GLY A 124 7.30 -5.96 3.92
CA GLY A 124 8.53 -6.30 3.20
C GLY A 124 8.31 -6.71 1.74
N ALA A 125 7.09 -6.56 1.20
CA ALA A 125 6.77 -6.83 -0.19
C ALA A 125 7.50 -5.87 -1.16
N VAL A 126 7.74 -4.63 -0.71
CA VAL A 126 8.48 -3.60 -1.46
C VAL A 126 9.51 -2.93 -0.55
N GLN A 127 10.62 -2.46 -1.11
CA GLN A 127 11.65 -1.76 -0.35
C GLN A 127 11.42 -0.24 -0.35
N LYS A 128 11.90 0.47 0.68
CA LYS A 128 11.98 1.94 0.63
C LYS A 128 13.00 2.35 -0.44
N SER A 129 12.72 3.41 -1.18
CA SER A 129 13.68 3.95 -2.14
C SER A 129 14.77 4.74 -1.41
N ASP A 130 16.03 4.39 -1.65
CA ASP A 130 17.21 5.11 -1.15
C ASP A 130 17.41 6.48 -1.83
N LYS A 131 16.72 6.72 -2.95
CA LYS A 131 16.87 7.92 -3.79
C LYS A 131 15.90 9.03 -3.41
N GLN A 132 14.92 8.73 -2.55
CA GLN A 132 13.95 9.70 -2.10
C GLN A 132 14.61 10.62 -1.06
N PRO A 133 14.56 11.95 -1.23
CA PRO A 133 15.01 12.85 -0.18
C PRO A 133 14.17 12.58 1.07
N GLY A 134 14.82 12.48 2.24
CA GLY A 134 14.15 12.44 3.54
C GLY A 134 13.45 13.77 3.83
N ALA A 135 12.48 14.14 3.02
CA ALA A 135 11.68 15.34 3.19
C ALA A 135 10.64 15.04 4.27
N ASN A 136 10.47 15.96 5.23
CA ASN A 136 9.30 15.89 6.08
C ASN A 136 8.06 16.11 5.19
N VAL A 137 7.01 15.34 5.42
CA VAL A 137 5.74 15.47 4.69
C VAL A 137 5.13 16.88 4.81
N ALA A 138 5.53 17.67 5.83
CA ALA A 138 5.11 19.06 6.00
C ALA A 138 5.72 20.04 4.99
N ALA A 139 6.95 19.82 4.50
CA ALA A 139 7.52 20.60 3.40
C ALA A 139 6.94 20.16 2.05
N ALA A 140 6.48 18.92 1.96
CA ALA A 140 5.81 18.43 0.77
C ALA A 140 4.47 19.12 0.51
N ASP A 141 3.76 19.58 1.55
CA ASP A 141 2.53 20.36 1.40
C ASP A 141 2.80 21.75 0.79
N GLN A 142 3.96 22.34 1.09
CA GLN A 142 4.43 23.61 0.49
C GLN A 142 5.06 23.42 -0.91
N LEU A 143 5.51 22.20 -1.24
CA LEU A 143 6.07 21.86 -2.55
C LEU A 143 4.99 21.58 -3.59
N TYR A 144 3.72 21.41 -3.20
CA TYR A 144 2.60 21.20 -4.12
C TYR A 144 1.95 22.51 -4.58
N ASP A 145 2.71 23.59 -4.63
CA ASP A 145 2.30 24.81 -5.30
C ASP A 145 2.46 24.66 -6.82
N TRP A 146 1.66 23.76 -7.38
CA TRP A 146 1.55 23.55 -8.82
C TRP A 146 1.15 24.84 -9.53
N GLU A 147 0.33 25.69 -8.89
CA GLU A 147 -0.04 27.00 -9.42
C GLU A 147 1.18 27.95 -9.52
N ALA A 148 2.06 28.01 -8.52
CA ALA A 148 3.29 28.81 -8.63
C ALA A 148 4.26 28.29 -9.69
N PHE A 149 4.33 26.98 -9.93
CA PHE A 149 5.14 26.44 -11.02
C PHE A 149 4.55 26.76 -12.41
N TYR A 150 3.21 26.70 -12.54
CA TYR A 150 2.51 26.87 -13.82
C TYR A 150 2.32 28.36 -14.21
N PHE A 151 2.06 29.24 -13.24
CA PHE A 151 1.75 30.65 -13.47
C PHE A 151 2.93 31.62 -13.28
N ALA A 152 4.12 31.14 -12.88
CA ALA A 152 5.31 32.01 -12.79
C ALA A 152 5.84 32.52 -14.15
N GLY A 153 5.21 32.14 -15.26
CA GLY A 153 5.58 32.56 -16.63
C GLY A 153 4.66 33.59 -17.29
N GLU A 154 3.56 34.01 -16.66
CA GLU A 154 2.63 34.99 -17.22
C GLU A 154 2.76 36.35 -16.51
N THR A 155 3.76 37.15 -16.92
CA THR A 155 3.82 38.60 -16.63
C THR A 155 4.21 39.39 -17.88
#